data_AF-A0A819PP12-F1
#
_entry.id   AF-A0A819PP12-F1
#
_cell.length_a   1.000
_cell.length_b   1.000
_cell.length_c   1.000
_cell.angle_alpha   90.00
_cell.angle_beta   90.00
_cell.angle_gamma   90.00
#
_symmetry.space_group_name_H-M   'P 1'
#
loop_
_entity.id
_entity.type
_entity.pdbx_description
1 polymer ?
#
loop_
_entity_poly.entity_id
_entity_poly.type
_entity_poly.pdbx_seq_one_letter_code
_entity_poly.pdbx_strand_id
1 'polypeptide(L)'
;MFARNRDTTGSSQLKEKLGYQLPLMCCKDLLSFSIIENKGFQDFLICNKIVNTKYDIPSRTTLSPLNLNKIYNACVDKTKEQIKLSTNYPTITCDA
;
A
#
# COMPACT_ATOMS: atom_id res chain seq x y z
N MET A 1 -27.44 26.77 -18.18
CA MET A 1 -26.72 25.51 -18.51
C MET A 1 -25.54 25.42 -17.54
N PHE A 2 -25.63 24.62 -16.49
CA PHE A 2 -24.63 24.57 -15.42
C PHE A 2 -23.47 23.65 -15.82
N ALA A 3 -22.26 24.21 -15.92
CA ALA A 3 -21.03 23.45 -16.05
C ALA A 3 -20.72 22.74 -14.72
N ARG A 4 -20.71 21.40 -14.73
CA ARG A 4 -20.20 20.59 -13.62
C ARG A 4 -18.67 20.63 -13.65
N ASN A 5 -18.06 21.47 -12.81
CA ASN A 5 -16.67 21.31 -12.42
C ASN A 5 -16.51 19.96 -11.72
N ARG A 6 -15.71 19.07 -12.30
CA ARG A 6 -15.36 17.78 -11.73
C ARG A 6 -14.08 17.94 -10.93
N ASP A 7 -14.22 17.95 -9.61
CA ASP A 7 -13.12 17.85 -8.63
C ASP A 7 -12.52 16.42 -8.59
N THR A 8 -12.13 15.86 -9.74
CA THR A 8 -11.65 14.46 -9.83
C THR A 8 -10.17 14.28 -9.52
N THR A 9 -9.40 15.36 -9.32
CA THR A 9 -7.94 15.29 -9.17
C THR A 9 -7.50 14.80 -7.78
N GLY A 10 -8.31 15.06 -6.73
CA GLY A 10 -7.97 14.71 -5.35
C GLY A 10 -8.18 13.23 -4.97
N SER A 11 -9.24 12.58 -5.50
CA SER A 11 -9.54 11.18 -5.11
C SER A 11 -8.56 10.18 -5.74
N SER A 12 -8.05 10.46 -6.94
CA SER A 12 -7.10 9.59 -7.65
C SER A 12 -5.76 9.47 -6.90
N GLN A 13 -5.20 10.62 -6.48
CA GLN A 13 -3.93 10.65 -5.74
C GLN A 13 -4.06 10.00 -4.35
N LEU A 14 -5.19 10.21 -3.68
CA LEU A 14 -5.47 9.58 -2.39
C LEU A 14 -5.55 8.05 -2.52
N LYS A 15 -6.24 7.56 -3.56
CA LYS A 15 -6.37 6.13 -3.83
C LYS A 15 -5.03 5.47 -4.15
N GLU A 16 -4.17 6.17 -4.88
CA GLU A 16 -2.79 5.73 -5.12
C GLU A 16 -1.97 5.68 -3.84
N LYS A 17 -2.03 6.74 -3.01
CA LYS A 17 -1.33 6.81 -1.73
C LYS A 17 -1.78 5.71 -0.77
N LEU A 18 -3.09 5.49 -0.64
CA LEU A 18 -3.66 4.38 0.13
C LEU A 18 -3.27 3.03 -0.45
N GLY A 19 -3.25 2.91 -1.78
CA GLY A 19 -2.78 1.74 -2.49
C GLY A 19 -1.36 1.32 -2.10
N TYR A 20 -0.48 2.27 -1.76
CA TYR A 20 0.87 1.98 -1.30
C TYR A 20 0.98 1.81 0.22
N GLN A 21 0.30 2.65 1.00
CA GLN A 21 0.41 2.65 2.46
C GLN A 21 -0.29 1.45 3.11
N LEU A 22 -1.44 1.00 2.59
CA LEU A 22 -2.18 -0.13 3.16
C LEU A 22 -1.41 -1.45 3.05
N PRO A 23 -0.83 -1.83 1.89
CA PRO A 23 -0.04 -3.04 1.83
C PRO A 23 1.22 -2.94 2.68
N LEU A 24 1.85 -1.75 2.76
CA LEU A 24 3.03 -1.55 3.61
C LEU A 24 2.72 -1.77 5.09
N MET A 25 1.58 -1.25 5.57
CA MET A 25 1.08 -1.54 6.93
C MET A 25 0.89 -3.06 7.12
N CYS A 26 0.23 -3.72 6.18
CA CYS A 26 0.00 -5.16 6.26
C CYS A 26 1.32 -5.96 6.28
N CYS A 27 2.32 -5.56 5.49
CA CYS A 27 3.63 -6.21 5.48
C CYS A 27 4.41 -5.99 6.79
N LYS A 28 4.30 -4.80 7.41
CA LYS A 28 5.00 -4.49 8.67
C LYS A 28 4.40 -5.25 9.86
N ASP A 29 3.08 -5.31 9.90
CA ASP A 29 2.34 -5.90 11.02
C ASP A 29 1.93 -7.36 10.77
N LEU A 30 2.39 -7.96 9.65
CA LEU A 30 2.04 -9.31 9.19
C LEU A 30 0.52 -9.56 9.13
N LEU A 31 -0.24 -8.54 8.73
CA LEU A 31 -1.69 -8.61 8.61
C LEU A 31 -2.12 -9.16 7.25
N SER A 32 -3.25 -9.86 7.23
CA SER A 32 -3.88 -10.28 5.97
C SER A 32 -4.49 -9.08 5.23
N PHE A 33 -4.36 -9.05 3.90
CA PHE A 33 -5.01 -8.06 3.03
C PHE A 33 -6.55 -8.12 3.07
N SER A 34 -7.14 -9.14 3.69
CA SER A 34 -8.58 -9.20 3.96
C SER A 34 -9.06 -8.08 4.89
N ILE A 35 -8.17 -7.40 5.63
CA ILE A 35 -8.53 -6.27 6.51
C ILE A 35 -9.26 -5.14 5.77
N ILE A 36 -8.97 -4.95 4.48
CA ILE A 36 -9.61 -3.92 3.64
C ILE A 36 -11.11 -4.19 3.42
N GLU A 37 -11.53 -5.45 3.49
CA GLU A 37 -12.93 -5.86 3.34
C GLU A 37 -13.68 -5.80 4.69
N ASN A 38 -12.97 -5.58 5.80
CA ASN A 38 -13.58 -5.48 7.12
C ASN A 38 -14.38 -4.19 7.25
N LYS A 39 -15.67 -4.32 7.58
CA LYS A 39 -16.59 -3.18 7.73
C LYS A 39 -16.11 -2.17 8.78
N GLY A 40 -15.61 -2.62 9.93
CA GLY A 40 -15.11 -1.73 10.98
C GLY A 40 -13.89 -0.93 10.54
N PHE A 41 -13.03 -1.52 9.71
CA PHE A 41 -11.90 -0.82 9.11
C PHE A 41 -12.35 0.23 8.08
N GLN A 42 -13.32 -0.11 7.23
CA GLN A 42 -13.90 0.83 6.27
C GLN A 42 -14.60 2.00 6.98
N ASP A 43 -15.39 1.71 8.01
CA ASP A 43 -16.07 2.71 8.83
C ASP A 43 -15.05 3.62 9.53
N PHE A 44 -13.95 3.05 10.07
CA PHE A 44 -12.86 3.83 10.64
C PHE A 44 -12.25 4.82 9.63
N LEU A 45 -11.96 4.39 8.40
CA LEU A 45 -11.39 5.26 7.37
C LEU A 45 -12.36 6.38 6.95
N ILE A 46 -13.66 6.10 6.89
CA ILE A 46 -14.70 7.07 6.54
C ILE A 46 -14.93 8.05 7.70
N CYS A 47 -15.09 7.56 8.93
CA CYS A 47 -15.31 8.38 10.13
C CYS A 47 -14.15 9.35 10.39
N ASN A 48 -12.91 8.93 10.12
CA ASN A 48 -11.72 9.79 10.25
C ASN A 48 -11.45 10.66 9.01
N LYS A 49 -12.37 10.69 8.02
CA LYS A 49 -12.24 11.46 6.78
C LYS A 49 -10.95 11.17 6.00
N ILE A 50 -10.43 9.94 6.12
CA ILE A 50 -9.30 9.49 5.31
C ILE A 50 -9.79 9.20 3.90
N VAL A 51 -11.02 8.70 3.76
CA VAL A 51 -11.73 8.50 2.49
C VAL A 51 -13.13 9.09 2.59
N ASN A 52 -13.67 9.58 1.47
CA ASN A 52 -15.03 10.11 1.43
C ASN A 52 -16.06 8.99 1.28
N THR A 53 -15.71 7.95 0.52
CA THR A 53 -16.59 6.82 0.25
C THR A 53 -15.83 5.50 0.28
N LYS A 54 -16.55 4.39 0.48
CA LYS A 54 -16.00 3.03 0.36
C LYS A 54 -15.37 2.73 -1.01
N TYR A 55 -15.72 3.47 -2.06
CA TYR A 55 -15.19 3.28 -3.42
C TYR A 55 -13.79 3.88 -3.61
N ASP A 56 -13.40 4.79 -2.71
CA ASP A 56 -12.05 5.36 -2.68
C ASP A 56 -11.05 4.37 -2.06
N ILE A 57 -11.54 3.37 -1.31
CA ILE A 57 -10.73 2.30 -0.76
C ILE A 57 -10.33 1.34 -1.90
N PRO A 58 -9.03 1.07 -2.10
CA PRO A 58 -8.58 0.12 -3.11
C PRO A 58 -9.07 -1.29 -2.78
N SER A 59 -9.42 -2.09 -3.80
CA SER A 59 -9.85 -3.46 -3.57
C SER A 59 -8.65 -4.37 -3.25
N ARG A 60 -8.93 -5.51 -2.63
CA ARG A 60 -7.92 -6.55 -2.34
C ARG A 60 -7.15 -6.98 -3.60
N THR A 61 -7.84 -7.10 -4.73
CA THR A 61 -7.24 -7.42 -6.04
C THR A 61 -6.28 -6.34 -6.54
N THR A 62 -6.58 -5.06 -6.28
CA THR A 62 -5.67 -3.95 -6.65
C THR A 62 -4.43 -3.92 -5.75
N LEU A 63 -4.59 -4.28 -4.48
CA LEU A 63 -3.49 -4.28 -3.49
C LEU A 63 -2.53 -5.46 -3.66
N SER A 64 -3.05 -6.63 -4.05
CA SER A 64 -2.34 -7.91 -3.96
C SER A 64 -1.15 -8.07 -4.93
N PRO A 65 -1.28 -7.96 -6.27
CA PRO A 65 -0.12 -8.23 -7.13
C PRO A 65 0.67 -6.96 -7.46
N LEU A 66 -0.03 -5.88 -7.82
CA LEU A 66 0.58 -4.73 -8.47
C LEU A 66 1.36 -3.86 -7.47
N ASN A 67 0.75 -3.57 -6.32
CA ASN A 67 1.37 -2.72 -5.31
C ASN A 67 2.36 -3.49 -4.44
N LEU A 68 2.10 -4.77 -4.17
CA LEU A 68 3.02 -5.63 -3.45
C LEU A 68 4.34 -5.82 -4.22
N ASN A 69 4.28 -6.06 -5.53
CA ASN A 69 5.47 -6.17 -6.37
C ASN A 69 6.30 -4.88 -6.36
N LYS A 70 5.66 -3.71 -6.40
CA LYS A 70 6.36 -2.43 -6.28
C LYS A 70 7.08 -2.29 -4.95
N ILE A 71 6.43 -2.67 -3.84
CA ILE A 71 7.01 -2.62 -2.50
C ILE A 71 8.18 -3.61 -2.39
N TYR A 72 7.99 -4.84 -2.85
CA TYR A 72 9.02 -5.87 -2.86
C TYR A 72 10.25 -5.43 -3.66
N ASN A 73 10.06 -4.96 -4.89
CA ASN A 73 11.16 -4.51 -5.74
C ASN A 73 11.91 -3.33 -5.09
N ALA A 74 11.19 -2.36 -4.51
CA ALA A 74 11.82 -1.26 -3.79
C ALA A 74 12.64 -1.74 -2.58
N CYS A 75 12.17 -2.76 -1.85
CA CYS A 75 12.93 -3.39 -0.77
C CYS A 75 14.16 -4.13 -1.29
N VAL A 76 14.03 -4.88 -2.38
CA VAL A 76 15.14 -5.60 -3.02
C VAL A 76 16.21 -4.63 -3.49
N ASP A 77 15.83 -3.54 -4.15
CA ASP A 77 16.78 -2.55 -4.68
C ASP A 77 17.55 -1.86 -3.55
N LYS A 78 16.85 -1.43 -2.49
CA LYS A 78 17.50 -0.89 -1.28
C LYS A 78 18.43 -1.90 -0.63
N THR A 79 18.02 -3.17 -0.55
CA THR A 79 18.85 -4.22 0.05
C THR A 79 20.11 -4.44 -0.79
N LYS A 80 20.00 -4.47 -2.12
CA LYS A 80 21.14 -4.56 -3.03
C LYS A 80 22.10 -3.37 -2.87
N GLU A 81 21.57 -2.16 -2.74
CA GLU A 81 22.40 -0.97 -2.47
C GLU A 81 23.16 -1.10 -1.16
N GLN A 82 22.49 -1.54 -0.08
CA GLN A 82 23.13 -1.76 1.22
C GLN A 82 24.22 -2.84 1.15
N ILE A 83 23.96 -3.94 0.43
CA ILE A 83 24.96 -5.00 0.21
C ILE A 83 26.18 -4.45 -0.55
N LYS A 84 25.98 -3.65 -1.60
CA LYS A 84 27.08 -3.04 -2.36
C LYS A 84 27.91 -2.05 -1.53
N LEU A 85 27.26 -1.33 -0.61
CA LEU A 85 27.92 -0.38 0.27
C LEU A 85 28.65 -1.06 1.44
N SER A 86 28.21 -2.27 1.81
CA SER A 86 28.81 -2.99 2.92
C SER A 86 30.25 -3.39 2.59
N THR A 87 31.18 -3.00 3.46
CA THR A 87 32.61 -3.33 3.33
C THR A 87 32.93 -4.76 3.74
N ASN A 88 31.99 -5.42 4.41
CA ASN A 88 32.09 -6.79 4.93
C ASN A 88 31.37 -7.78 4.02
N TYR A 89 31.69 -9.07 4.15
CA TYR A 89 31.01 -10.13 3.43
C TYR A 89 29.58 -10.35 3.99
N PRO A 90 28.54 -10.39 3.12
CA PRO A 90 27.20 -10.76 3.56
C PRO A 90 27.17 -12.23 3.99
N THR A 91 26.51 -12.51 5.12
CA THR A 91 26.30 -13.88 5.61
C THR A 91 24.83 -14.26 5.40
N ILE A 92 24.57 -15.49 4.98
CA ILE A 92 23.23 -16.02 4.72
C ILE A 92 23.04 -17.25 5.60
N THR A 93 21.93 -17.31 6.33
CA THR A 93 21.50 -18.51 7.07
C THR A 93 20.53 -19.30 6.20
N CYS A 94 20.76 -20.60 6.09
CA CYS A 94 19.86 -21.52 5.39
C CYS A 94 19.09 -22.34 6.43
N ASP A 95 17.80 -22.06 6.60
CA ASP A 95 16.89 -22.93 7.35
C ASP A 95 16.46 -24.09 6.43
N ALA A 96 16.63 -25.33 6.90
CA ALA A 96 16.31 -26.58 6.18
C ALA A 96 15.00 -27.20 6.67
#